data_AF-A0A968JED0-F1
#
_entry.id   AF-A0A968JED0-F1
#
_cell.length_a   1.000
_cell.length_b   1.000
_cell.length_c   1.000
_cell.angle_alpha   90.00
_cell.angle_beta   90.00
_cell.angle_gamma   90.00
#
_symmetry.space_group_name_H-M   'P 1'
#
loop_
_entity.id
_entity.type
_entity.pdbx_description
1 polymer ?
#
loop_
_entity_poly.entity_id
_entity_poly.type
_entity_poly.pdbx_seq_one_letter_code
_entity_poly.pdbx_strand_id
1 'polypeptide(L)'
;DSNNVDLEKNFESKSLQEIEVFIENQVVEIWNNVFMQFEGVKDENDEPLEIIPMISKNIDTGVGYERLLTVLNNKKSPYETDLFTPILEVVDKYSR
;
A
#
# COMPACT_ATOMS: atom_id res chain seq x y z
N ASP A 1 28.28 24.87 21.31
CA ASP A 1 26.87 24.51 21.50
C ASP A 1 26.31 23.83 20.27
N SER A 2 26.37 22.51 20.37
CA SER A 2 25.88 21.49 19.45
C SER A 2 24.35 21.47 19.44
N ASN A 3 23.73 22.14 18.47
CA ASN A 3 22.29 22.04 18.19
C ASN A 3 22.03 21.89 16.68
N ASN A 4 22.87 21.12 15.99
CA ASN A 4 22.45 20.49 14.75
C ASN A 4 21.85 19.14 15.16
N VAL A 5 20.56 19.14 15.45
CA VAL A 5 19.80 17.89 15.57
C VAL A 5 19.91 17.23 14.19
N ASP A 6 20.62 16.11 14.12
CA ASP A 6 20.80 15.28 12.93
C ASP A 6 19.44 14.93 12.31
N LEU A 7 18.93 15.79 11.43
CA LEU A 7 17.71 15.55 10.65
C LEU A 7 17.91 14.39 9.66
N GLU A 8 19.14 14.10 9.27
CA GLU A 8 19.49 13.03 8.34
C GLU A 8 19.32 11.63 8.94
N LYS A 9 19.48 11.45 10.25
CA LYS A 9 19.31 10.13 10.90
C LYS A 9 17.85 9.68 11.02
N ASN A 10 16.89 10.58 10.88
CA ASN A 10 15.47 10.22 10.90
C ASN A 10 14.93 9.79 9.54
N PHE A 11 15.64 10.04 8.44
CA PHE A 11 15.19 9.67 7.09
C PHE A 11 15.43 8.18 6.75
N GLU A 12 16.36 7.50 7.43
CA GLU A 12 16.59 6.07 7.20
C GLU A 12 15.44 5.16 7.67
N SER A 13 14.52 5.66 8.52
CA SER A 13 13.46 4.83 9.12
C SER A 13 12.08 4.91 8.45
N LYS A 14 11.90 5.76 7.42
CA LYS A 14 10.60 5.90 6.72
C LYS A 14 10.76 5.84 5.21
N SER A 15 11.06 4.64 4.70
CA SER A 15 10.91 4.32 3.26
C SER A 15 9.44 4.15 2.85
N LEU A 16 8.52 4.16 3.81
CA LEU A 16 7.09 3.97 3.61
C LEU A 16 6.29 5.15 4.15
N GLN A 17 5.30 5.58 3.38
CA GLN A 17 4.25 6.49 3.80
C GLN A 17 2.89 5.88 3.48
N GLU A 18 2.11 5.61 4.53
CA GLU A 18 0.75 5.08 4.44
C GLU A 18 -0.27 6.21 4.61
N ILE A 19 -1.32 6.18 3.80
CA ILE A 19 -2.52 7.03 3.94
C ILE A 19 -3.66 6.13 4.39
N GLU A 20 -4.28 6.49 5.49
CA GLU A 20 -5.38 5.75 6.11
C GLU A 20 -6.66 6.59 6.14
N VAL A 21 -7.80 5.91 6.10
CA VAL A 21 -9.13 6.49 6.23
C VAL A 21 -9.95 5.72 7.26
N PHE A 22 -10.99 6.37 7.78
CA PHE A 22 -11.90 5.77 8.74
C PHE A 22 -13.19 5.31 8.05
N ILE A 23 -13.45 4.00 8.03
CA ILE A 23 -14.66 3.38 7.45
C ILE A 23 -15.27 2.48 8.52
N GLU A 24 -16.56 2.61 8.84
CA GLU A 24 -17.26 1.66 9.74
C GLU A 24 -16.56 1.41 11.09
N ASN A 25 -16.06 2.45 11.73
CA ASN A 25 -15.28 2.35 12.98
C ASN A 25 -13.93 1.62 12.86
N GLN A 26 -13.42 1.44 11.64
CA GLN A 26 -12.15 0.83 11.34
C GLN A 26 -11.22 1.81 10.64
N VAL A 27 -9.93 1.74 10.95
CA VAL A 27 -8.87 2.41 10.20
C VAL A 27 -8.45 1.48 9.07
N VAL A 28 -8.48 1.98 7.85
CA VAL A 28 -8.17 1.22 6.63
C VAL A 28 -7.12 1.97 5.83
N GLU A 29 -6.01 1.30 5.54
CA GLU A 29 -4.99 1.76 4.59
C GLU A 29 -5.60 1.85 3.18
N ILE A 30 -5.43 2.99 2.51
CA ILE A 30 -5.91 3.18 1.14
C ILE A 30 -4.78 3.38 0.13
N TRP A 31 -3.62 3.87 0.57
CA TRP A 31 -2.52 4.22 -0.32
C TRP A 31 -1.18 4.04 0.39
N ASN A 32 -0.31 3.24 -0.19
CA ASN A 32 1.08 3.10 0.20
C ASN A 32 1.98 3.84 -0.81
N ASN A 33 2.84 4.72 -0.33
CA ASN A 33 3.91 5.33 -1.10
C ASN A 33 5.25 4.79 -0.61
N VAL A 34 5.89 3.99 -1.46
CA VAL A 34 7.20 3.38 -1.24
C VAL A 34 8.26 4.23 -1.93
N PHE A 35 9.20 4.74 -1.14
CA PHE A 35 10.39 5.38 -1.66
C PHE A 35 11.47 4.31 -1.84
N MET A 36 11.61 3.79 -3.06
CA MET A 36 12.52 2.68 -3.35
C MET A 36 13.98 3.14 -3.21
N GLN A 37 14.70 2.46 -2.32
CA GLN A 37 16.09 2.79 -1.96
C GLN A 37 17.03 1.59 -2.12
N PHE A 38 16.50 0.37 -2.10
CA PHE A 38 17.29 -0.85 -2.11
C PHE A 38 16.68 -1.89 -3.05
N GLU A 39 17.53 -2.72 -3.63
CA GLU A 39 17.14 -3.89 -4.42
C GLU A 39 17.73 -5.16 -3.82
N GLY A 40 16.98 -6.26 -3.89
CA GLY A 40 17.45 -7.57 -3.50
C GLY A 40 18.21 -8.23 -4.64
N VAL A 41 19.47 -8.57 -4.39
CA VAL A 41 20.30 -9.38 -5.29
C VAL A 41 20.06 -10.84 -4.96
N LYS A 42 19.96 -11.66 -6.00
CA LYS A 42 19.82 -13.11 -5.89
C LYS A 42 21.05 -13.81 -6.45
N ASP A 43 21.30 -15.02 -5.96
CA ASP A 43 22.33 -15.88 -6.53
C ASP A 43 21.88 -16.55 -7.84
N GLU A 44 22.74 -17.40 -8.40
CA GLU A 44 22.50 -18.12 -9.65
C GLU A 44 21.33 -19.13 -9.57
N ASN A 45 20.88 -19.47 -8.36
CA ASN A 45 19.74 -20.36 -8.10
C ASN A 45 18.47 -19.57 -7.70
N ASP A 46 18.45 -18.25 -7.91
CA ASP A 46 17.34 -17.36 -7.56
C ASP A 46 17.12 -17.17 -6.03
N GLU A 47 18.09 -17.57 -5.21
CA GLU A 47 18.03 -17.45 -3.75
C GLU A 47 18.50 -16.06 -3.28
N PRO A 48 17.89 -15.48 -2.23
CA PRO A 48 18.28 -14.16 -1.73
C PRO A 48 19.73 -14.14 -1.24
N LEU A 49 20.55 -13.25 -1.80
CA LEU A 49 21.96 -13.12 -1.45
C LEU A 49 22.24 -11.89 -0.59
N GLU A 50 21.85 -10.71 -1.07
CA GLU A 50 22.09 -9.44 -0.39
C GLU A 50 21.04 -8.38 -0.75
N ILE A 51 20.99 -7.30 0.03
CA ILE A 51 20.18 -6.11 -0.26
C ILE A 51 21.17 -4.96 -0.47
N ILE A 52 21.18 -4.37 -1.67
CA ILE A 52 22.11 -3.30 -2.04
C ILE A 52 21.37 -2.00 -2.35
N PRO A 53 22.01 -0.83 -2.17
CA PRO A 53 21.41 0.44 -2.57
C PRO A 53 21.16 0.49 -4.08
N MET A 54 19.97 0.96 -4.47
CA MET A 54 19.65 1.14 -5.89
C MET A 54 20.44 2.30 -6.48
N ILE A 55 20.88 2.14 -7.73
CA ILE A 55 21.54 3.22 -8.49
C ILE A 55 20.58 4.36 -8.78
N SER A 56 19.31 4.04 -9.05
CA SER A 56 18.26 5.02 -9.32
C SER A 56 17.15 4.94 -8.28
N LYS A 57 16.87 6.07 -7.63
CA LYS A 57 15.76 6.20 -6.68
C LYS A 57 14.47 6.42 -7.44
N ASN A 58 13.46 5.60 -7.17
CA ASN A 58 12.13 5.72 -7.75
C ASN A 58 11.08 5.71 -6.65
N ILE A 59 9.84 6.07 -7.01
CA ILE A 59 8.68 6.01 -6.13
C ILE A 59 7.78 4.94 -6.70
N ASP A 60 7.45 3.94 -5.88
CA ASP A 60 6.43 2.96 -6.17
C ASP A 60 5.21 3.28 -5.29
N THR A 61 4.03 3.37 -5.89
CA THR A 61 2.82 3.72 -5.15
C THR A 61 1.68 2.79 -5.51
N GLY A 62 0.98 2.30 -4.50
CA GLY A 62 -0.18 1.44 -4.66
C GLY A 62 -1.40 2.01 -3.95
N VAL A 63 -2.51 2.13 -4.68
CA VAL A 63 -3.82 2.50 -4.12
C VAL A 63 -4.81 1.36 -4.34
N GLY A 64 -5.56 0.99 -3.30
CA GLY A 64 -6.63 0.01 -3.40
C GLY A 64 -7.86 0.62 -4.07
N TYR A 65 -8.13 0.30 -5.35
CA TYR A 65 -9.21 0.92 -6.13
C TYR A 65 -10.58 0.66 -5.49
N GLU A 66 -10.85 -0.57 -5.07
CA GLU A 66 -12.05 -0.96 -4.35
C GLU A 66 -12.22 -0.22 -3.02
N ARG A 67 -11.12 0.01 -2.28
CA ARG A 67 -11.16 0.78 -1.03
C ARG A 67 -11.43 2.26 -1.32
N LEU A 68 -10.83 2.81 -2.36
CA LEU A 68 -11.09 4.18 -2.82
C LEU A 68 -12.56 4.36 -3.20
N LEU A 69 -13.12 3.44 -4.01
CA LEU A 69 -14.55 3.46 -4.36
C LEU A 69 -15.45 3.35 -3.12
N THR A 70 -15.07 2.54 -2.13
CA THR A 70 -15.82 2.42 -0.87
C THR A 70 -15.95 3.79 -0.19
N VAL A 71 -14.84 4.52 -0.06
CA VAL A 71 -14.82 5.86 0.54
C VAL A 71 -15.61 6.87 -0.30
N LEU A 72 -15.35 6.93 -1.61
CA LEU A 72 -15.96 7.92 -2.51
C LEU A 72 -17.48 7.74 -2.61
N ASN A 73 -17.96 6.50 -2.59
CA ASN A 73 -19.38 6.19 -2.66
C ASN A 73 -20.06 6.16 -1.28
N ASN A 74 -19.34 6.56 -0.21
CA ASN A 74 -19.81 6.53 1.18
C ASN A 74 -20.40 5.16 1.57
N LYS A 75 -19.71 4.10 1.15
CA LYS A 75 -20.04 2.71 1.46
C LYS A 75 -19.25 2.24 2.67
N LYS A 76 -19.76 1.15 3.23
CA LYS A 76 -19.23 0.55 4.46
C LYS A 76 -18.25 -0.57 4.16
N SER A 77 -18.36 -1.15 2.97
CA SER A 77 -17.58 -2.29 2.53
C SER A 77 -17.36 -2.20 1.02
N PRO A 78 -16.20 -2.67 0.51
CA PRO A 78 -15.98 -2.77 -0.93
C PRO A 78 -17.03 -3.62 -1.62
N TYR A 79 -17.59 -4.64 -0.94
CA TYR A 79 -18.64 -5.49 -1.48
C TYR A 79 -19.98 -4.78 -1.74
N GLU A 80 -20.19 -3.58 -1.19
CA GLU A 80 -21.38 -2.74 -1.43
C GLU A 80 -21.20 -1.76 -2.59
N THR A 81 -20.02 -1.73 -3.21
CA THR A 81 -19.76 -0.90 -4.39
C THR A 81 -20.31 -1.56 -5.65
N ASP A 82 -20.46 -0.76 -6.69
CA ASP A 82 -20.83 -1.19 -8.03
C ASP A 82 -19.81 -2.16 -8.67
N LEU A 83 -18.58 -2.19 -8.16
CA LEU A 83 -17.55 -3.14 -8.57
C LEU A 83 -17.92 -4.59 -8.25
N PHE A 84 -18.54 -4.84 -7.09
CA PHE A 84 -18.81 -6.20 -6.60
C PHE A 84 -20.29 -6.59 -6.65
N THR A 85 -21.20 -5.62 -6.57
CA THR A 85 -22.65 -5.89 -6.53
C THR A 85 -23.12 -6.82 -7.67
N PRO A 86 -22.76 -6.60 -8.95
CA PRO A 86 -23.21 -7.48 -10.04
C PRO A 86 -22.66 -8.91 -9.94
N ILE A 87 -21.43 -9.07 -9.42
CA ILE A 87 -20.81 -10.39 -9.25
C ILE A 87 -21.55 -11.16 -8.14
N LEU A 88 -21.85 -10.49 -7.03
CA LEU A 88 -22.57 -11.09 -5.90
C LEU A 88 -23.99 -11.51 -6.28
N GLU A 89 -24.69 -10.73 -7.10
CA GLU A 89 -26.01 -11.10 -7.62
C GLU A 89 -25.97 -12.39 -8.46
N VAL A 90 -24.93 -12.55 -9.29
CA VAL A 90 -24.74 -13.77 -10.09
C VAL A 90 -24.43 -14.96 -9.17
N VAL A 91 -23.57 -14.79 -8.18
CA VAL A 91 -23.26 -15.84 -7.20
C VAL A 91 -24.50 -16.27 -6.44
N ASP A 92 -25.30 -15.33 -5.93
CA ASP A 92 -26.56 -15.62 -5.22
C ASP A 92 -27.51 -16.42 -6.12
N LYS A 93 -27.67 -16.02 -7.39
CA LYS A 93 -28.52 -16.71 -8.37
C LYS A 93 -28.14 -18.17 -8.60
N TYR A 94 -26.85 -18.51 -8.65
CA TYR A 94 -26.38 -19.88 -8.92
C TYR A 94 -26.10 -20.70 -7.65
N SER A 95 -26.09 -20.06 -6.48
CA SER A 95 -25.92 -20.73 -5.18
C SER A 95 -27.22 -21.30 -4.61
N ARG A 96 -28.37 -20.85 -5.13
CA ARG A 96 -29.72 -21.30 -4.77
C ARG A 96 -30.23 -22.33 -5.76
#